data_AF-A0A497BV02-F1
#
_entry.id   AF-A0A497BV02-F1
#
_cell.length_a   1.000
_cell.length_b   1.000
_cell.length_c   1.000
_cell.angle_alpha   90.00
_cell.angle_beta   90.00
_cell.angle_gamma   90.00
#
_symmetry.space_group_name_H-M   'P 1'
#
loop_
_entity.id
_entity.type
_entity.pdbx_description
1 polymer ?
#
loop_
_entity_poly.entity_id
_entity_poly.type
_entity_poly.pdbx_seq_one_letter_code
_entity_poly.pdbx_strand_id
1 'polypeptide(L)'
;MLASSKQRRRIGFANSPRWPSSKNASPCAGLFYCLVTLTLPSAALLRWVQITRSSRRSSLRESDEGSSEALVPDGPPIPLILKQRLKSSVFVIIDNEMTKKLSANTYTKLNDGRLMPSIGLGVSGLDNDTQTEDAVSWALDANYRHIDTAKLYGNEASVGRAIRDYKIERDEVWVTTKLWPTDFANPKKAIKRSLEQLNIDFIDLYLVHWPTPVEIPGFDKKLWRTMEHFKKEGLCKSIGVSNFQAKRLTKLLDFTQTPPAVNQVRCSPFHYPKELYDFCTTNDVQIVGYNPLNQGEKLDNTILLKTAKLHRKTAAQVMLRW
;
A
#
# COMPACT_ATOMS: atom_id res chain seq x y z
N MET A 1 -47.72 -51.21 41.34
CA MET A 1 -47.41 -51.54 39.94
C MET A 1 -46.14 -50.78 39.53
N LEU A 2 -45.07 -51.53 39.20
CA LEU A 2 -43.84 -51.18 38.44
C LEU A 2 -43.01 -49.97 38.93
N ALA A 3 -41.88 -50.09 39.65
CA ALA A 3 -40.53 -50.64 39.31
C ALA A 3 -39.87 -49.92 38.10
N SER A 4 -38.58 -49.53 38.02
CA SER A 4 -37.35 -49.73 38.81
C SER A 4 -36.31 -48.67 38.34
N SER A 5 -35.44 -48.12 39.20
CA SER A 5 -34.03 -48.50 39.46
C SER A 5 -32.93 -47.81 38.61
N LYS A 6 -31.94 -47.34 39.38
CA LYS A 6 -30.62 -46.75 39.12
C LYS A 6 -29.89 -47.17 37.82
N GLN A 7 -29.17 -46.22 37.20
CA GLN A 7 -27.73 -46.42 36.94
C GLN A 7 -26.94 -45.12 36.68
N ARG A 8 -25.96 -44.84 37.55
CA ARG A 8 -24.78 -44.01 37.25
C ARG A 8 -23.89 -44.78 36.27
N ARG A 9 -23.36 -44.11 35.23
CA ARG A 9 -22.18 -44.57 34.50
C ARG A 9 -21.12 -43.49 34.47
N ARG A 10 -19.98 -43.81 35.06
CA ARG A 10 -18.65 -43.23 34.82
C ARG A 10 -18.13 -43.77 33.50
N ILE A 11 -17.71 -42.91 32.58
CA ILE A 11 -16.77 -43.15 31.47
C ILE A 11 -16.24 -41.74 31.13
N GLY A 12 -14.97 -41.39 30.98
CA GLY A 12 -13.68 -42.04 31.04
C GLY A 12 -12.68 -40.96 30.60
N PHE A 13 -11.64 -40.68 31.40
CA PHE A 13 -10.55 -39.80 30.99
C PHE A 13 -9.72 -40.51 29.92
N ALA A 14 -9.60 -39.92 28.72
CA ALA A 14 -8.56 -40.30 27.78
C ALA A 14 -8.28 -39.18 26.76
N ASN A 15 -6.99 -38.87 26.63
CA ASN A 15 -6.28 -38.28 25.49
C ASN A 15 -6.35 -36.76 25.27
N SER A 16 -5.40 -36.12 25.96
CA SER A 16 -4.68 -34.92 25.52
C SER A 16 -4.07 -35.08 24.12
N PRO A 17 -4.13 -34.04 23.26
CA PRO A 17 -3.24 -33.98 22.10
C PRO A 17 -1.82 -33.68 22.58
N ARG A 18 -0.92 -34.63 22.33
CA ARG A 18 0.53 -34.47 22.52
C ARG A 18 1.05 -33.42 21.54
N TRP A 19 1.73 -32.41 22.08
CA TRP A 19 2.63 -31.54 21.35
C TRP A 19 3.87 -32.33 20.93
N PRO A 20 4.31 -32.30 19.66
CA PRO A 20 5.66 -32.72 19.32
C PRO A 20 6.65 -31.70 19.89
N SER A 21 7.57 -32.23 20.68
CA SER A 21 8.69 -31.54 21.31
C SER A 21 9.59 -30.82 20.29
N SER A 22 9.93 -29.58 20.60
CA SER A 22 10.98 -28.79 19.98
C SER A 22 12.37 -29.42 20.20
N LYS A 23 13.01 -29.91 19.14
CA LYS A 23 14.49 -29.94 19.01
C LYS A 23 14.86 -29.84 17.54
N ASN A 24 15.02 -28.59 17.08
CA ASN A 24 16.05 -28.11 16.15
C ASN A 24 15.71 -26.65 15.79
N ALA A 25 16.23 -25.74 16.60
CA ALA A 25 16.22 -24.31 16.32
C ALA A 25 17.60 -23.90 15.79
N SER A 26 17.62 -23.25 14.62
CA SER A 26 18.57 -22.20 14.16
C SER A 26 18.31 -21.89 12.67
N PRO A 27 18.61 -20.69 12.17
CA PRO A 27 17.78 -19.49 12.28
C PRO A 27 17.12 -19.10 10.95
N CYS A 28 16.15 -18.19 11.05
CA CYS A 28 15.50 -17.51 9.93
C CYS A 28 16.50 -16.92 8.93
N ALA A 29 16.42 -17.36 7.68
CA ALA A 29 16.96 -16.66 6.53
C ALA A 29 15.91 -16.70 5.42
N GLY A 30 15.10 -15.65 5.33
CA GLY A 30 14.10 -15.46 4.29
C GLY A 30 14.17 -14.03 3.78
N LEU A 31 15.19 -13.73 2.98
CA LEU A 31 15.32 -12.48 2.22
C LEU A 31 15.46 -12.87 0.75
N PHE A 32 14.37 -12.77 0.00
CA PHE A 32 14.41 -12.83 -1.45
C PHE A 32 13.60 -11.64 -2.00
N TYR A 33 14.33 -10.72 -2.62
CA TYR A 33 13.83 -9.54 -3.32
C TYR A 33 13.64 -9.88 -4.80
N CYS A 34 12.59 -9.37 -5.42
CA CYS A 34 12.40 -9.54 -6.87
C CYS A 34 12.41 -8.19 -7.60
N LEU A 35 13.17 -8.17 -8.69
CA LEU A 35 13.48 -7.08 -9.59
C LEU A 35 12.62 -7.26 -10.86
N VAL A 36 12.02 -6.20 -11.39
CA VAL A 36 11.58 -6.21 -12.80
C VAL A 36 12.13 -4.97 -13.48
N THR A 37 13.21 -5.16 -14.26
CA THR A 37 13.64 -4.23 -15.30
C THR A 37 12.88 -4.55 -16.58
N LEU A 38 12.14 -3.58 -17.13
CA LEU A 38 11.66 -3.62 -18.51
C LEU A 38 12.51 -2.69 -19.36
N THR A 39 13.39 -3.27 -20.18
CA THR A 39 13.89 -2.62 -21.39
C THR A 39 12.81 -2.72 -22.47
N LEU A 40 12.23 -1.59 -22.88
CA LEU A 40 11.46 -1.51 -24.13
C LEU A 40 12.38 -0.94 -25.23
N PRO A 41 12.40 -1.53 -26.44
CA PRO A 41 13.11 -0.99 -27.58
C PRO A 41 12.20 0.01 -28.31
N SER A 42 12.45 1.30 -28.15
CA SER A 42 12.31 2.33 -29.20
C SER A 42 12.48 3.72 -28.61
N ALA A 43 13.43 4.46 -29.19
CA ALA A 43 13.78 5.82 -28.84
C ALA A 43 12.74 6.84 -29.32
N ALA A 44 12.43 7.83 -28.48
CA ALA A 44 12.04 9.17 -28.92
C ALA A 44 12.34 10.19 -27.79
N LEU A 45 13.43 10.94 -28.00
CA LEU A 45 13.94 12.13 -27.32
C LEU A 45 13.31 12.56 -25.96
N LEU A 46 14.10 12.44 -24.89
CA LEU A 46 14.00 13.33 -23.72
C LEU A 46 15.30 14.14 -23.61
N ARG A 47 15.17 15.47 -23.64
CA ARG A 47 16.24 16.43 -23.35
C ARG A 47 16.74 16.20 -21.93
N TRP A 48 18.05 16.04 -21.78
CA TRP A 48 18.73 16.08 -20.49
C TRP A 48 18.75 17.53 -19.98
N VAL A 49 17.99 17.82 -18.92
CA VAL A 49 18.26 18.98 -18.06
C VAL A 49 18.98 18.45 -16.84
N GLN A 50 20.31 18.44 -16.93
CA GLN A 50 21.19 18.06 -15.85
C GLN A 50 21.22 19.21 -14.83
N ILE A 51 20.33 19.21 -13.84
CA ILE A 51 20.46 20.10 -12.67
C ILE A 51 21.41 19.40 -11.69
N THR A 52 22.71 19.51 -11.93
CA THR A 52 23.69 19.32 -10.87
C THR A 52 23.72 20.59 -10.04
N ARG A 53 23.33 20.49 -8.76
CA ARG A 53 23.66 21.53 -7.77
C ARG A 53 25.19 21.62 -7.71
N SER A 54 25.70 22.70 -8.29
CA SER A 54 27.11 23.05 -8.28
C SER A 54 27.60 23.25 -6.84
N SER A 55 28.57 22.45 -6.40
CA SER A 55 29.54 22.94 -5.42
C SER A 55 30.94 22.44 -5.76
N ARG A 56 31.81 23.43 -6.00
CA ARG A 56 33.29 23.43 -5.91
C ARG A 56 34.11 22.82 -7.06
N ARG A 57 34.69 23.75 -7.83
CA ARG A 57 36.05 23.82 -8.42
C ARG A 57 36.95 22.59 -8.23
N SER A 58 37.47 22.04 -9.34
CA SER A 58 38.92 22.10 -9.66
C SER A 58 39.25 21.51 -11.05
N SER A 59 40.02 22.32 -11.79
CA SER A 59 40.93 22.07 -12.92
C SER A 59 40.92 20.76 -13.72
N LEU A 60 40.73 20.94 -15.03
CA LEU A 60 41.08 20.06 -16.15
C LEU A 60 42.61 19.84 -16.27
N ARG A 61 43.02 18.61 -16.60
CA ARG A 61 44.19 18.30 -17.42
C ARG A 61 43.88 17.07 -18.29
N GLU A 62 44.08 17.22 -19.60
CA GLU A 62 44.05 16.17 -20.61
C GLU A 62 45.43 15.49 -20.70
N SER A 63 45.44 14.21 -21.06
CA SER A 63 46.54 13.58 -21.80
C SER A 63 46.03 12.35 -22.55
N ASP A 64 46.15 12.42 -23.87
CA ASP A 64 46.05 11.31 -24.83
C ASP A 64 47.15 10.26 -24.60
N GLU A 65 46.86 9.00 -24.90
CA GLU A 65 47.65 8.15 -25.80
C GLU A 65 46.94 6.80 -26.03
N GLY A 66 46.99 6.32 -27.26
CA GLY A 66 46.20 5.21 -27.77
C GLY A 66 47.00 3.92 -27.99
N SER A 67 46.28 2.83 -28.26
CA SER A 67 46.74 1.74 -29.14
C SER A 67 45.59 0.78 -29.43
N SER A 68 45.58 0.32 -30.69
CA SER A 68 44.60 -0.44 -31.46
C SER A 68 44.33 -1.88 -31.01
N GLU A 69 43.08 -2.35 -31.17
CA GLU A 69 42.74 -3.57 -31.95
C GLU A 69 41.21 -3.76 -32.16
N ALA A 70 40.82 -3.81 -33.45
CA ALA A 70 39.68 -4.46 -34.12
C ALA A 70 38.20 -4.33 -33.66
N LEU A 71 37.46 -3.45 -34.37
CA LEU A 71 36.12 -3.56 -34.97
C LEU A 71 34.89 -4.00 -34.13
N VAL A 72 34.12 -3.00 -33.69
CA VAL A 72 32.68 -3.05 -33.34
C VAL A 72 31.93 -2.14 -34.34
N PRO A 73 30.72 -2.47 -34.86
CA PRO A 73 29.83 -1.44 -35.37
C PRO A 73 29.10 -0.78 -34.19
N ASP A 74 29.34 0.52 -34.07
CA ASP A 74 28.90 1.48 -33.06
C ASP A 74 27.58 1.19 -32.32
N GLY A 75 27.70 1.02 -31.00
CA GLY A 75 26.68 1.35 -30.02
C GLY A 75 27.35 2.12 -28.87
N PRO A 76 26.74 3.19 -28.32
CA PRO A 76 27.41 4.01 -27.31
C PRO A 76 27.69 3.19 -26.04
N PRO A 77 28.81 3.45 -25.34
CA PRO A 77 29.17 2.73 -24.14
C PRO A 77 28.14 2.99 -23.04
N ILE A 78 27.65 1.92 -22.42
CA ILE A 78 26.81 2.01 -21.22
C ILE A 78 27.72 2.46 -20.06
N PRO A 79 27.48 3.63 -19.42
CA PRO A 79 28.25 4.02 -18.25
C PRO A 79 27.87 3.12 -17.08
N LEU A 80 28.87 2.42 -16.55
CA LEU A 80 28.82 1.63 -15.32
C LEU A 80 28.73 2.57 -14.11
N ILE A 81 27.57 3.17 -13.82
CA ILE A 81 27.37 4.02 -12.63
C ILE A 81 26.01 3.73 -11.96
N LEU A 82 26.09 3.50 -10.65
CA LEU A 82 25.00 3.34 -9.66
C LEU A 82 24.26 1.99 -9.59
N LYS A 83 25.03 0.93 -9.35
CA LYS A 83 24.58 -0.25 -8.60
C LYS A 83 24.54 0.06 -7.09
N GLN A 84 23.79 1.07 -6.66
CA GLN A 84 23.64 1.38 -5.23
C GLN A 84 22.35 0.76 -4.70
N ARG A 85 22.52 -0.45 -4.14
CA ARG A 85 21.63 -1.20 -3.22
C ARG A 85 20.30 -0.51 -2.84
N LEU A 86 19.26 -0.72 -3.65
CA LEU A 86 17.88 -0.70 -3.16
C LEU A 86 17.58 -2.07 -2.53
N LYS A 87 17.64 -2.15 -1.20
CA LYS A 87 17.26 -3.35 -0.42
C LYS A 87 15.73 -3.44 -0.18
N SER A 88 14.92 -2.86 -1.05
CA SER A 88 13.46 -2.88 -0.96
C SER A 88 12.93 -2.68 -2.37
N SER A 89 12.26 -3.69 -2.94
CA SER A 89 11.67 -3.59 -4.27
C SER A 89 10.42 -2.71 -4.21
N VAL A 90 10.57 -1.41 -4.46
CA VAL A 90 9.44 -0.52 -4.75
C VAL A 90 8.99 -0.80 -6.18
N PHE A 91 7.72 -1.12 -6.38
CA PHE A 91 7.13 -1.20 -7.72
C PHE A 91 6.41 0.10 -8.03
N VAL A 92 7.07 1.00 -8.76
CA VAL A 92 6.39 2.15 -9.40
C VAL A 92 6.16 1.77 -10.85
N ILE A 93 4.91 1.78 -11.31
CA ILE A 93 4.61 1.60 -12.74
C ILE A 93 4.77 2.96 -13.40
N ILE A 94 5.96 3.16 -13.98
CA ILE A 94 6.30 4.35 -14.75
C ILE A 94 6.02 4.05 -16.23
N ASP A 95 4.74 4.02 -16.61
CA ASP A 95 4.35 4.08 -18.02
C ASP A 95 3.54 5.37 -18.20
N ASN A 96 4.23 6.43 -18.64
CA ASN A 96 3.69 7.79 -18.77
C ASN A 96 2.48 7.90 -19.72
N GLU A 97 2.34 7.01 -20.70
CA GLU A 97 1.17 6.97 -21.59
C GLU A 97 -0.02 6.29 -20.88
N MET A 98 0.24 5.25 -20.09
CA MET A 98 -0.77 4.59 -19.27
C MET A 98 -1.22 5.45 -18.10
N THR A 99 -0.32 6.12 -17.38
CA THR A 99 -0.70 7.00 -16.27
C THR A 99 -1.45 8.22 -16.75
N LYS A 100 -1.16 8.77 -17.95
CA LYS A 100 -1.97 9.81 -18.59
C LYS A 100 -3.38 9.34 -18.99
N LYS A 101 -3.54 8.09 -19.46
CA LYS A 101 -4.86 7.51 -19.82
C LYS A 101 -5.63 6.98 -18.62
N LEU A 102 -4.94 6.57 -17.56
CA LEU A 102 -5.53 6.27 -16.25
C LEU A 102 -6.01 7.59 -15.62
N SER A 103 -5.17 8.62 -15.53
CA SER A 103 -5.48 9.88 -14.84
C SER A 103 -6.68 10.66 -15.39
N ALA A 104 -7.11 10.42 -16.63
CA ALA A 104 -8.27 11.11 -17.21
C ALA A 104 -9.64 10.53 -16.77
N ASN A 105 -9.68 9.32 -16.17
CA ASN A 105 -10.92 8.61 -15.77
C ASN A 105 -10.82 7.87 -14.40
N THR A 106 -9.76 8.04 -13.60
CA THR A 106 -9.46 7.22 -12.41
C THR A 106 -9.80 7.89 -11.08
N TYR A 107 -11.04 8.35 -10.93
CA TYR A 107 -11.55 8.73 -9.63
C TYR A 107 -12.77 7.90 -9.28
N THR A 108 -12.82 7.47 -8.03
CA THR A 108 -13.95 6.75 -7.46
C THR A 108 -14.68 7.69 -6.54
N LYS A 109 -15.99 7.87 -6.78
CA LYS A 109 -16.85 8.63 -5.89
C LYS A 109 -17.12 7.81 -4.64
N LEU A 110 -16.83 8.37 -3.48
CA LEU A 110 -17.14 7.78 -2.18
C LEU A 110 -18.56 8.16 -1.75
N ASN A 111 -19.10 7.44 -0.77
CA ASN A 111 -20.44 7.70 -0.21
C ASN A 111 -20.59 9.07 0.48
N ASP A 112 -19.48 9.75 0.79
CA ASP A 112 -19.46 11.13 1.28
C ASP A 112 -19.30 12.18 0.17
N GLY A 113 -19.40 11.75 -1.10
CA GLY A 113 -19.38 12.59 -2.29
C GLY A 113 -17.99 12.98 -2.78
N ARG A 114 -16.92 12.68 -2.03
CA ARG A 114 -15.54 12.99 -2.44
C ARG A 114 -15.07 12.05 -3.54
N LEU A 115 -14.19 12.57 -4.40
CA LEU A 115 -13.54 11.82 -5.47
C LEU A 115 -12.16 11.36 -5.00
N MET A 116 -11.98 10.07 -4.80
CA MET A 116 -10.70 9.47 -4.42
C MET A 116 -10.00 8.93 -5.66
N PRO A 117 -8.70 9.20 -5.89
CA PRO A 117 -7.99 8.59 -7.00
C PRO A 117 -7.98 7.06 -6.86
N SER A 118 -8.42 6.36 -7.90
CA SER A 118 -8.65 4.91 -7.88
C SER A 118 -7.36 4.08 -7.76
N ILE A 119 -6.20 4.67 -8.11
CA ILE A 119 -4.88 4.05 -7.99
C ILE A 119 -4.02 4.93 -7.10
N GLY A 120 -3.35 4.30 -6.13
CA GLY A 120 -2.43 4.97 -5.22
C GLY A 120 -1.15 4.17 -4.97
N LEU A 121 -0.13 4.86 -4.44
CA LEU A 121 1.10 4.27 -3.95
C LEU A 121 0.96 3.91 -2.47
N GLY A 122 1.14 2.64 -2.12
CA GLY A 122 1.29 2.21 -0.73
C GLY A 122 2.77 2.16 -0.33
N VAL A 123 3.12 2.73 0.81
CA VAL A 123 4.53 2.83 1.29
C VAL A 123 4.89 1.85 2.41
N SER A 124 4.09 0.81 2.62
CA SER A 124 4.39 -0.21 3.64
C SER A 124 5.70 -0.93 3.34
N GLY A 125 6.59 -1.05 4.34
CA GLY A 125 7.86 -1.76 4.24
C GLY A 125 9.02 -0.94 3.67
N LEU A 126 8.78 0.34 3.34
CA LEU A 126 9.84 1.30 3.00
C LEU A 126 10.38 1.95 4.27
N ASP A 127 11.65 2.39 4.22
CA ASP A 127 12.28 3.11 5.33
C ASP A 127 11.59 4.46 5.62
N ASN A 128 11.98 5.09 6.73
CA ASN A 128 11.61 6.48 7.00
C ASN A 128 12.72 7.43 6.55
N ASP A 129 13.16 7.28 5.30
CA ASP A 129 14.21 8.08 4.70
C ASP A 129 14.05 8.07 3.15
N THR A 130 15.17 7.97 2.45
CA THR A 130 15.32 8.12 1.01
C THR A 130 14.45 7.14 0.22
N GLN A 131 14.22 5.90 0.68
CA GLN A 131 13.39 4.97 -0.11
C GLN A 131 11.93 5.41 -0.19
N THR A 132 11.37 5.91 0.92
CA THR A 132 10.01 6.45 0.91
C THR A 132 9.96 7.77 0.13
N GLU A 133 10.95 8.63 0.29
CA GLU A 133 10.98 9.92 -0.43
C GLU A 133 11.05 9.74 -1.94
N ASP A 134 11.97 8.91 -2.41
CA ASP A 134 12.13 8.58 -3.83
C ASP A 134 10.87 7.93 -4.39
N ALA A 135 10.28 6.96 -3.68
CA ALA A 135 9.08 6.26 -4.13
C ALA A 135 7.90 7.23 -4.31
N VAL A 136 7.70 8.15 -3.36
CA VAL A 136 6.65 9.16 -3.44
C VAL A 136 6.93 10.13 -4.60
N SER A 137 8.16 10.62 -4.75
CA SER A 137 8.53 11.51 -5.85
C SER A 137 8.28 10.85 -7.21
N TRP A 138 8.73 9.61 -7.41
CA TRP A 138 8.53 8.88 -8.66
C TRP A 138 7.05 8.62 -8.96
N ALA A 139 6.24 8.36 -7.94
CA ALA A 139 4.80 8.24 -8.13
C ALA A 139 4.18 9.56 -8.58
N LEU A 140 4.56 10.69 -7.97
CA LEU A 140 4.09 12.02 -8.37
C LEU A 140 4.54 12.39 -9.79
N ASP A 141 5.79 12.10 -10.16
CA ASP A 141 6.33 12.22 -11.52
C ASP A 141 5.52 11.40 -12.53
N ALA A 142 5.13 10.19 -12.13
CA ALA A 142 4.25 9.29 -12.89
C ALA A 142 2.77 9.70 -12.82
N ASN A 143 2.44 10.89 -12.32
CA ASN A 143 1.09 11.45 -12.22
C ASN A 143 0.14 10.73 -11.25
N TYR A 144 0.66 10.00 -10.27
CA TYR A 144 -0.15 9.53 -9.14
C TYR A 144 -0.57 10.74 -8.29
N ARG A 145 -1.76 10.66 -7.72
CA ARG A 145 -2.31 11.65 -6.78
C ARG A 145 -2.86 11.02 -5.50
N HIS A 146 -2.55 9.76 -5.22
CA HIS A 146 -2.96 9.07 -4.01
C HIS A 146 -1.76 8.38 -3.37
N ILE A 147 -1.43 8.78 -2.14
CA ILE A 147 -0.38 8.19 -1.31
C ILE A 147 -1.02 7.57 -0.07
N ASP A 148 -0.79 6.28 0.16
CA ASP A 148 -1.29 5.52 1.31
C ASP A 148 -0.13 5.14 2.23
N THR A 149 -0.19 5.65 3.46
CA THR A 149 0.74 5.34 4.56
C THR A 149 -0.02 4.88 5.80
N ALA A 150 0.66 4.68 6.92
CA ALA A 150 0.07 4.40 8.22
C ALA A 150 1.08 4.71 9.33
N LYS A 151 0.57 5.05 10.52
CA LYS A 151 1.37 5.15 11.75
C LYS A 151 2.28 3.94 11.98
N LEU A 152 1.79 2.73 11.70
CA LEU A 152 2.56 1.49 11.86
C LEU A 152 3.80 1.45 10.96
N TYR A 153 3.73 2.00 9.75
CA TYR A 153 4.82 1.90 8.77
C TYR A 153 6.03 2.75 9.20
N GLY A 154 5.81 3.71 10.10
CA GLY A 154 6.89 4.51 10.68
C GLY A 154 7.49 5.54 9.72
N ASN A 155 6.92 5.72 8.52
CA ASN A 155 7.47 6.54 7.45
C ASN A 155 6.60 7.74 7.03
N GLU A 156 5.63 8.13 7.87
CA GLU A 156 4.78 9.31 7.67
C GLU A 156 5.59 10.60 7.47
N ALA A 157 6.71 10.76 8.20
CA ALA A 157 7.56 11.93 8.07
C ALA A 157 8.22 12.03 6.69
N SER A 158 8.64 10.91 6.13
CA SER A 158 9.26 10.86 4.79
C SER A 158 8.24 11.14 3.69
N VAL A 159 7.02 10.60 3.82
CA VAL A 159 5.90 10.96 2.92
C VAL A 159 5.64 12.47 2.94
N GLY A 160 5.57 13.07 4.14
CA GLY A 160 5.36 14.51 4.29
C GLY A 160 6.47 15.36 3.67
N ARG A 161 7.74 14.98 3.87
CA ARG A 161 8.89 15.66 3.25
C ARG A 161 8.83 15.57 1.72
N ALA A 162 8.58 14.38 1.17
CA ALA A 162 8.54 14.17 -0.27
C ALA A 162 7.44 14.99 -0.96
N ILE A 163 6.22 15.02 -0.41
CA ILE A 163 5.11 15.81 -0.96
C ILE A 163 5.46 17.31 -0.96
N ARG A 164 6.00 17.81 0.16
CA ARG A 164 6.39 19.22 0.30
C ARG A 164 7.51 19.59 -0.67
N ASP A 165 8.56 18.76 -0.75
CA ASP A 165 9.75 19.05 -1.54
C ASP A 165 9.50 18.91 -3.05
N TYR A 166 8.49 18.13 -3.44
CA TYR A 166 7.96 18.07 -4.81
C TYR A 166 7.23 19.35 -5.24
N LYS A 167 6.81 20.21 -4.30
CA LYS A 167 6.14 21.50 -4.55
C LYS A 167 4.82 21.40 -5.34
N ILE A 168 4.02 20.37 -5.03
CA ILE A 168 2.64 20.26 -5.50
C ILE A 168 1.68 20.86 -4.47
N GLU A 169 0.58 21.45 -4.95
CA GLU A 169 -0.47 21.94 -4.06
C GLU A 169 -1.05 20.79 -3.23
N ARG A 170 -1.28 21.04 -1.94
CA ARG A 170 -1.67 19.99 -0.99
C ARG A 170 -2.99 19.33 -1.40
N ASP A 171 -3.94 20.10 -1.91
CA ASP A 171 -5.26 19.63 -2.31
C ASP A 171 -5.25 18.76 -3.58
N GLU A 172 -4.18 18.78 -4.37
CA GLU A 172 -4.00 17.86 -5.49
C GLU A 172 -3.62 16.44 -5.05
N VAL A 173 -3.04 16.26 -3.86
CA VAL A 173 -2.56 14.94 -3.40
C VAL A 173 -3.49 14.36 -2.34
N TRP A 174 -4.14 13.23 -2.64
CA TRP A 174 -4.88 12.45 -1.67
C TRP A 174 -3.94 11.68 -0.73
N VAL A 175 -3.96 12.01 0.57
CA VAL A 175 -3.17 11.32 1.60
C VAL A 175 -4.06 10.47 2.50
N THR A 176 -3.79 9.16 2.52
CA THR A 176 -4.42 8.19 3.43
C THR A 176 -3.46 7.78 4.54
N THR A 177 -3.88 7.84 5.80
CA THR A 177 -3.17 7.23 6.94
C THR A 177 -4.14 6.54 7.90
N LYS A 178 -3.63 5.83 8.92
CA LYS A 178 -4.39 4.84 9.67
C LYS A 178 -4.13 4.89 11.18
N LEU A 179 -5.20 4.79 11.95
CA LEU A 179 -5.19 4.60 13.39
C LEU A 179 -4.82 3.15 13.74
N TRP A 180 -3.70 2.98 14.44
CA TRP A 180 -3.22 1.65 14.87
C TRP A 180 -3.91 1.19 16.17
N PRO A 181 -4.23 -0.11 16.36
CA PRO A 181 -4.95 -0.59 17.54
C PRO A 181 -4.34 -0.23 18.90
N THR A 182 -3.01 -0.09 19.00
CA THR A 182 -2.37 0.31 20.27
C THR A 182 -2.76 1.72 20.72
N ASP A 183 -3.29 2.54 19.82
CA ASP A 183 -3.66 3.93 20.10
C ASP A 183 -5.15 4.12 20.32
N PHE A 184 -5.96 3.06 20.32
CA PHE A 184 -7.39 3.19 20.54
C PHE A 184 -7.75 3.78 21.90
N ALA A 185 -6.84 3.70 22.88
CA ALA A 185 -6.99 4.36 24.18
C ALA A 185 -6.89 5.90 24.08
N ASN A 186 -6.18 6.43 23.09
CA ASN A 186 -6.08 7.88 22.85
C ASN A 186 -6.01 8.21 21.34
N PRO A 187 -7.12 8.05 20.60
CA PRO A 187 -7.14 8.29 19.16
C PRO A 187 -6.85 9.75 18.80
N LYS A 188 -7.21 10.71 19.68
CA LYS A 188 -6.98 12.15 19.44
C LYS A 188 -5.49 12.48 19.42
N LYS A 189 -4.69 11.85 20.29
CA LYS A 189 -3.22 11.97 20.23
C LYS A 189 -2.65 11.34 18.96
N ALA A 190 -3.22 10.21 18.51
CA ALA A 190 -2.72 9.49 17.34
C ALA A 190 -2.94 10.24 16.01
N ILE A 191 -4.13 10.81 15.80
CA ILE A 191 -4.39 11.60 14.58
C ILE A 191 -3.53 12.88 14.56
N LYS A 192 -3.37 13.56 15.70
CA LYS A 192 -2.49 14.73 15.83
C LYS A 192 -1.04 14.39 15.49
N ARG A 193 -0.51 13.29 16.05
CA ARG A 193 0.83 12.79 15.70
C ARG A 193 0.94 12.54 14.19
N SER A 194 -0.07 11.95 13.57
CA SER A 194 -0.03 11.63 12.13
C SER A 194 0.03 12.92 11.30
N LEU A 195 -0.79 13.93 11.63
CA LEU A 195 -0.76 15.26 11.02
C LEU A 195 0.60 15.95 11.21
N GLU A 196 1.17 15.90 12.42
CA GLU A 196 2.49 16.45 12.74
C GLU A 196 3.62 15.75 11.97
N GLN A 197 3.61 14.41 11.90
CA GLN A 197 4.62 13.65 11.17
C GLN A 197 4.53 13.94 9.67
N LEU A 198 3.33 13.90 9.09
CA LEU A 198 3.11 14.24 7.68
C LEU A 198 3.34 15.73 7.38
N ASN A 199 3.31 16.59 8.40
CA ASN A 199 3.36 18.03 8.29
C ASN A 199 2.30 18.58 7.32
N ILE A 200 1.04 18.18 7.53
CA ILE A 200 -0.14 18.59 6.76
C ILE A 200 -1.28 19.01 7.69
N ASP A 201 -2.15 19.90 7.22
CA ASP A 201 -3.27 20.42 8.03
C ASP A 201 -4.48 19.47 8.11
N PHE A 202 -4.63 18.58 7.13
CA PHE A 202 -5.71 17.60 7.09
C PHE A 202 -5.28 16.30 6.39
N ILE A 203 -5.95 15.21 6.74
CA ILE A 203 -5.83 13.90 6.08
C ILE A 203 -7.02 13.71 5.13
N ASP A 204 -6.81 13.20 3.92
CA ASP A 204 -7.93 12.97 2.99
C ASP A 204 -8.79 11.80 3.44
N LEU A 205 -8.15 10.69 3.85
CA LEU A 205 -8.82 9.50 4.36
C LEU A 205 -8.11 8.96 5.61
N TYR A 206 -8.84 8.88 6.73
CA TYR A 206 -8.32 8.27 7.95
C TYR A 206 -9.02 6.95 8.27
N LEU A 207 -8.23 5.87 8.37
CA LEU A 207 -8.76 4.51 8.52
C LEU A 207 -8.53 3.95 9.93
N VAL A 208 -9.50 3.20 10.47
CA VAL A 208 -9.20 2.23 11.54
C VAL A 208 -8.41 1.08 10.91
N HIS A 209 -7.11 0.94 11.23
CA HIS A 209 -6.20 0.04 10.49
C HIS A 209 -6.59 -1.44 10.65
N TRP A 210 -6.98 -1.85 11.85
CA TRP A 210 -7.50 -3.19 12.12
C TRP A 210 -8.64 -3.11 13.12
N PRO A 211 -9.66 -3.98 13.01
CA PRO A 211 -10.60 -4.16 14.09
C PRO A 211 -9.89 -4.67 15.36
N THR A 212 -10.49 -4.47 16.54
CA THR A 212 -9.96 -5.13 17.75
C THR A 212 -9.97 -6.65 17.56
N PRO A 213 -8.94 -7.40 17.98
CA PRO A 213 -8.91 -8.86 17.83
C PRO A 213 -10.08 -9.56 18.54
N VAL A 214 -10.56 -8.97 19.64
CA VAL A 214 -11.71 -9.44 20.42
C VAL A 214 -12.83 -8.42 20.28
N GLU A 215 -14.05 -8.89 20.00
CA GLU A 215 -15.24 -8.04 20.03
C GLU A 215 -15.54 -7.65 21.48
N ILE A 216 -15.38 -6.35 21.78
CA ILE A 216 -15.76 -5.78 23.07
C ILE A 216 -17.07 -5.02 22.86
N PRO A 217 -18.16 -5.37 23.58
CA PRO A 217 -19.45 -4.71 23.42
C PRO A 217 -19.34 -3.18 23.51
N GLY A 218 -19.89 -2.48 22.51
CA GLY A 218 -19.90 -1.01 22.46
C GLY A 218 -18.57 -0.34 22.10
N PHE A 219 -17.45 -1.06 22.04
CA PHE A 219 -16.15 -0.47 21.76
C PHE A 219 -16.07 0.15 20.37
N ASP A 220 -16.48 -0.60 19.34
CA ASP A 220 -16.48 -0.10 17.95
C ASP A 220 -17.36 1.13 17.81
N LYS A 221 -18.49 1.18 18.51
CA LYS A 221 -19.38 2.34 18.53
C LYS A 221 -18.70 3.57 19.13
N LYS A 222 -17.99 3.40 20.25
CA LYS A 222 -17.24 4.49 20.87
C LYS A 222 -16.08 4.97 19.99
N LEU A 223 -15.33 4.04 19.42
CA LEU A 223 -14.22 4.34 18.53
C LEU A 223 -14.70 5.05 17.25
N TRP A 224 -15.75 4.55 16.63
CA TRP A 224 -16.29 5.13 15.40
C TRP A 224 -16.84 6.54 15.62
N ARG A 225 -17.57 6.77 16.71
CA ARG A 225 -17.99 8.13 17.10
C ARG A 225 -16.82 9.10 17.25
N THR A 226 -15.66 8.60 17.67
CA THR A 226 -14.43 9.40 17.75
C THR A 226 -13.90 9.72 16.35
N MET A 227 -13.96 8.78 15.41
CA MET A 227 -13.62 9.01 14.00
C MET A 227 -14.57 10.03 13.34
N GLU A 228 -15.88 9.92 13.58
CA GLU A 228 -16.88 10.90 13.13
C GLU A 228 -16.58 12.31 13.65
N HIS A 229 -16.13 12.42 14.92
CA HIS A 229 -15.73 13.68 15.50
C HIS A 229 -14.49 14.28 14.81
N PHE A 230 -13.48 13.47 14.46
CA PHE A 230 -12.31 13.96 13.70
C PHE A 230 -12.68 14.51 12.34
N LYS A 231 -13.62 13.85 11.64
CA LYS A 231 -14.17 14.37 10.38
C LYS A 231 -14.88 15.71 10.60
N LYS A 232 -15.70 15.81 11.64
CA LYS A 232 -16.40 17.06 12.00
C LYS A 232 -15.45 18.20 12.38
N GLU A 233 -14.35 17.91 13.08
CA GLU A 233 -13.29 18.88 13.41
C GLU A 233 -12.42 19.26 12.19
N GLY A 234 -12.60 18.59 11.05
CA GLY A 234 -11.86 18.87 9.81
C GLY A 234 -10.45 18.27 9.75
N LEU A 235 -10.04 17.50 10.77
CA LEU A 235 -8.74 16.82 10.85
C LEU A 235 -8.57 15.76 9.75
N CYS A 236 -9.68 15.16 9.33
CA CYS A 236 -9.75 14.33 8.14
C CYS A 236 -11.00 14.67 7.31
N LYS A 237 -10.97 14.40 6.01
CA LYS A 237 -12.10 14.70 5.11
C LYS A 237 -13.03 13.50 4.91
N SER A 238 -12.47 12.30 4.86
CA SER A 238 -13.17 11.02 4.84
C SER A 238 -12.68 10.11 5.96
N ILE A 239 -13.55 9.21 6.41
CA ILE A 239 -13.20 8.17 7.39
C ILE A 239 -13.60 6.80 6.86
N GLY A 240 -12.83 5.78 7.21
CA GLY A 240 -13.07 4.42 6.78
C GLY A 240 -12.47 3.40 7.74
N VAL A 241 -12.46 2.16 7.31
CA VAL A 241 -11.89 1.04 8.04
C VAL A 241 -10.95 0.23 7.15
N SER A 242 -10.15 -0.63 7.76
CA SER A 242 -9.33 -1.61 7.06
C SER A 242 -9.43 -2.96 7.77
N ASN A 243 -9.48 -4.02 6.97
CA ASN A 243 -9.57 -5.40 7.43
C ASN A 243 -10.85 -5.74 8.23
N PHE A 244 -11.94 -5.00 8.02
CA PHE A 244 -13.23 -5.34 8.63
C PHE A 244 -13.94 -6.40 7.78
N GLN A 245 -14.48 -7.42 8.44
CA GLN A 245 -15.32 -8.46 7.84
C GLN A 245 -16.79 -8.03 7.79
N ALA A 246 -17.59 -8.62 6.89
CA ALA A 246 -18.99 -8.26 6.67
C ALA A 246 -19.80 -8.24 7.97
N LYS A 247 -19.70 -9.27 8.80
CA LYS A 247 -20.38 -9.35 10.11
C LYS A 247 -20.14 -8.13 11.01
N ARG A 248 -18.90 -7.61 11.02
CA ARG A 248 -18.53 -6.47 11.87
C ARG A 248 -18.89 -5.15 11.23
N LEU A 249 -18.81 -5.05 9.90
CA LEU A 249 -19.34 -3.92 9.15
C LEU A 249 -20.85 -3.77 9.33
N THR A 250 -21.64 -4.85 9.28
CA THR A 250 -23.08 -4.81 9.54
C THR A 250 -23.37 -4.11 10.86
N LYS A 251 -22.72 -4.56 11.95
CA LYS A 251 -22.87 -3.95 13.27
C LYS A 251 -22.48 -2.48 13.30
N LEU A 252 -21.42 -2.10 12.57
CA LEU A 252 -20.95 -0.71 12.47
C LEU A 252 -21.99 0.17 11.76
N LEU A 253 -22.56 -0.34 10.66
CA LEU A 253 -23.58 0.33 9.86
C LEU A 253 -24.90 0.52 10.64
N ASP A 254 -25.24 -0.38 11.55
CA ASP A 254 -26.46 -0.31 12.36
C ASP A 254 -26.55 0.94 13.27
N PHE A 255 -25.43 1.58 13.61
CA PHE A 255 -25.42 2.70 14.56
C PHE A 255 -24.73 3.97 14.07
N THR A 256 -24.04 3.90 12.92
CA THR A 256 -23.23 5.01 12.42
C THR A 256 -24.09 6.14 11.86
N GLN A 257 -23.66 7.38 12.03
CA GLN A 257 -24.23 8.52 11.31
C GLN A 257 -23.43 8.86 10.06
N THR A 258 -22.14 8.50 10.04
CA THR A 258 -21.25 8.59 8.88
C THR A 258 -20.79 7.18 8.52
N PRO A 259 -21.43 6.49 7.57
CA PRO A 259 -20.96 5.19 7.09
C PRO A 259 -19.48 5.25 6.69
N PRO A 260 -18.69 4.18 6.91
CA PRO A 260 -17.31 4.14 6.43
C PRO A 260 -17.29 4.35 4.92
N ALA A 261 -16.51 5.33 4.45
CA ALA A 261 -16.38 5.59 3.02
C ALA A 261 -15.64 4.46 2.30
N VAL A 262 -14.72 3.80 3.01
CA VAL A 262 -13.83 2.76 2.50
C VAL A 262 -13.71 1.60 3.49
N ASN A 263 -13.62 0.37 2.98
CA ASN A 263 -13.02 -0.77 3.67
C ASN A 263 -11.79 -1.25 2.89
N GLN A 264 -10.60 -0.97 3.40
CA GLN A 264 -9.34 -1.35 2.75
C GLN A 264 -8.95 -2.79 3.17
N VAL A 265 -8.86 -3.72 2.22
CA VAL A 265 -8.63 -5.16 2.47
C VAL A 265 -7.63 -5.75 1.50
N ARG A 266 -7.02 -6.90 1.84
CA ARG A 266 -6.19 -7.63 0.88
C ARG A 266 -7.09 -8.01 -0.30
N CYS A 267 -6.68 -7.67 -1.52
CA CYS A 267 -7.41 -8.05 -2.71
C CYS A 267 -6.44 -8.22 -3.88
N SER A 268 -6.51 -9.35 -4.56
CA SER A 268 -5.74 -9.64 -5.78
C SER A 268 -6.45 -10.74 -6.58
N PRO A 269 -6.07 -11.02 -7.83
CA PRO A 269 -6.62 -12.16 -8.59
C PRO A 269 -6.48 -13.51 -7.88
N PHE A 270 -5.57 -13.63 -6.90
CA PHE A 270 -5.33 -14.84 -6.12
C PHE A 270 -5.92 -14.81 -4.71
N HIS A 271 -6.53 -13.69 -4.33
CA HIS A 271 -7.19 -13.49 -3.05
C HIS A 271 -8.33 -12.50 -3.26
N TYR A 272 -9.46 -13.00 -3.78
CA TYR A 272 -10.64 -12.20 -4.04
C TYR A 272 -11.71 -12.50 -2.97
N PRO A 273 -11.92 -11.61 -1.98
CA PRO A 273 -12.93 -11.81 -0.94
C PRO A 273 -14.31 -11.43 -1.46
N LYS A 274 -14.89 -12.27 -2.35
CA LYS A 274 -16.10 -11.96 -3.11
C LYS A 274 -17.28 -11.56 -2.22
N GLU A 275 -17.58 -12.32 -1.17
CA GLU A 275 -18.73 -12.06 -0.31
C GLU A 275 -18.59 -10.70 0.40
N LEU A 276 -17.37 -10.35 0.81
CA LEU A 276 -17.09 -9.04 1.41
C LEU A 276 -17.19 -7.92 0.39
N TYR A 277 -16.72 -8.15 -0.85
CA TYR A 277 -16.84 -7.20 -1.94
C TYR A 277 -18.31 -6.91 -2.28
N ASP A 278 -19.13 -7.95 -2.45
CA ASP A 278 -20.56 -7.82 -2.73
C ASP A 278 -21.28 -7.09 -1.59
N PHE A 279 -20.94 -7.44 -0.34
CA PHE A 279 -21.49 -6.78 0.85
C PHE A 279 -21.16 -5.28 0.86
N CYS A 280 -19.88 -4.92 0.66
CA CYS A 280 -19.44 -3.52 0.69
C CYS A 280 -20.08 -2.72 -0.44
N THR A 281 -20.15 -3.29 -1.65
CA THR A 281 -20.82 -2.67 -2.82
C THR A 281 -22.29 -2.39 -2.55
N THR A 282 -23.02 -3.36 -1.97
CA THR A 282 -24.45 -3.22 -1.64
C THR A 282 -24.71 -2.14 -0.58
N ASN A 283 -23.75 -1.89 0.30
CA ASN A 283 -23.87 -0.92 1.39
C ASN A 283 -23.14 0.41 1.10
N ASP A 284 -22.79 0.67 -0.18
CA ASP A 284 -22.08 1.88 -0.60
C ASP A 284 -20.78 2.14 0.19
N VAL A 285 -20.03 1.06 0.48
CA VAL A 285 -18.70 1.12 1.10
C VAL A 285 -17.67 0.75 0.04
N GLN A 286 -16.76 1.67 -0.30
CA GLN A 286 -15.78 1.40 -1.34
C GLN A 286 -14.70 0.41 -0.87
N ILE A 287 -14.44 -0.64 -1.65
CA ILE A 287 -13.28 -1.50 -1.42
C ILE A 287 -12.01 -0.83 -1.96
N VAL A 288 -10.95 -0.83 -1.15
CA VAL A 288 -9.58 -0.51 -1.60
C VAL A 288 -8.73 -1.76 -1.41
N GLY A 289 -8.21 -2.31 -2.51
CA GLY A 289 -7.38 -3.52 -2.49
C GLY A 289 -5.92 -3.21 -2.16
N TYR A 290 -5.42 -3.65 -1.01
CA TYR A 290 -3.97 -3.64 -0.74
C TYR A 290 -3.31 -4.95 -1.14
N ASN A 291 -1.99 -4.88 -1.35
CA ASN A 291 -1.17 -5.98 -1.88
C ASN A 291 -1.73 -6.60 -3.17
N PRO A 292 -2.09 -5.78 -4.19
CA PRO A 292 -2.70 -6.27 -5.42
C PRO A 292 -1.75 -7.15 -6.24
N LEU A 293 -0.44 -6.97 -6.08
CA LEU A 293 0.60 -7.74 -6.79
C LEU A 293 1.05 -9.01 -6.04
N ASN A 294 0.40 -9.36 -4.92
CA ASN A 294 0.77 -10.49 -4.07
C ASN A 294 2.29 -10.55 -3.77
N GLN A 295 2.89 -9.42 -3.40
CA GLN A 295 4.33 -9.27 -3.13
C GLN A 295 5.25 -9.69 -4.29
N GLY A 296 4.76 -9.65 -5.52
CA GLY A 296 5.49 -10.06 -6.72
C GLY A 296 5.50 -11.58 -6.95
N GLU A 297 4.83 -12.36 -6.09
CA GLU A 297 4.62 -13.78 -6.33
C GLU A 297 3.59 -14.00 -7.44
N LYS A 298 3.66 -15.15 -8.11
CA LYS A 298 2.70 -15.59 -9.14
C LYS A 298 2.64 -14.71 -10.39
N LEU A 299 3.60 -13.79 -10.58
CA LEU A 299 3.74 -13.02 -11.83
C LEU A 299 4.05 -13.90 -13.04
N ASP A 300 4.53 -15.11 -12.81
CA ASP A 300 4.80 -16.17 -13.79
C ASP A 300 3.57 -17.06 -14.08
N ASN A 301 2.41 -16.79 -13.46
CA ASN A 301 1.21 -17.58 -13.67
C ASN A 301 0.80 -17.61 -15.15
N THR A 302 0.59 -18.80 -15.70
CA THR A 302 0.31 -19.01 -17.12
C THR A 302 -0.92 -18.24 -17.64
N ILE A 303 -1.98 -18.09 -16.82
CA ILE A 303 -3.16 -17.32 -17.21
C ILE A 303 -2.81 -15.83 -17.24
N LEU A 304 -2.12 -15.31 -16.23
CA LEU A 304 -1.66 -13.92 -16.21
C LEU A 304 -0.73 -13.61 -17.39
N LEU A 305 0.25 -14.47 -17.69
CA LEU A 305 1.18 -14.27 -18.80
C LEU A 305 0.47 -14.32 -20.16
N LYS A 306 -0.50 -15.23 -20.35
CA LYS A 306 -1.32 -15.28 -21.57
C LYS A 306 -2.12 -14.00 -21.74
N THR A 307 -2.80 -13.55 -20.69
CA THR A 307 -3.56 -12.28 -20.70
C THR A 307 -2.65 -11.08 -20.95
N ALA A 308 -1.50 -11.02 -20.28
CA ALA A 308 -0.48 -9.99 -20.46
C ALA A 308 -0.01 -9.91 -21.92
N LYS A 309 0.28 -11.06 -22.55
CA LYS A 309 0.64 -11.14 -23.96
C LYS A 309 -0.47 -10.66 -24.88
N LEU A 310 -1.73 -11.07 -24.64
CA LEU A 310 -2.89 -10.65 -25.42
C LEU A 310 -3.09 -9.13 -25.39
N HIS A 311 -2.85 -8.50 -24.24
CA HIS A 311 -3.02 -7.07 -24.06
C HIS A 311 -1.76 -6.23 -24.31
N ARG A 312 -0.61 -6.86 -24.63
CA ARG A 312 0.71 -6.19 -24.72
C ARG A 312 1.03 -5.39 -23.45
N LYS A 313 0.76 -6.01 -22.29
CA LYS A 313 0.99 -5.47 -20.95
C LYS A 313 1.83 -6.44 -20.12
N THR A 314 2.28 -6.00 -18.95
CA THR A 314 2.98 -6.85 -17.99
C THR A 314 1.98 -7.64 -17.13
N ALA A 315 2.42 -8.74 -16.51
CA ALA A 315 1.58 -9.46 -15.54
C ALA A 315 1.11 -8.55 -14.39
N ALA A 316 1.99 -7.66 -13.91
CA ALA A 316 1.64 -6.69 -12.86
C ALA A 316 0.57 -5.69 -13.32
N GLN A 317 0.65 -5.19 -14.55
CA GLN A 317 -0.37 -4.31 -15.13
C GLN A 317 -1.71 -5.02 -15.28
N VAL A 318 -1.72 -6.31 -15.64
CA VAL A 318 -2.93 -7.13 -15.67
C VAL A 318 -3.53 -7.27 -14.27
N MET A 319 -2.72 -7.57 -13.25
CA MET A 319 -3.19 -7.71 -11.86
C MET A 319 -3.76 -6.42 -11.27
N LEU A 320 -3.23 -5.25 -11.65
CA LEU A 320 -3.75 -3.96 -11.19
C LEU A 320 -4.99 -3.49 -11.97
N ARG A 321 -5.19 -3.99 -13.19
CA ARG A 321 -6.37 -3.65 -14.00
C ARG A 321 -7.58 -4.53 -13.69
N TRP A 322 -7.33 -5.77 -13.25
CA TRP A 322 -8.35 -6.66 -12.69
C TRP A 322 -8.99 -6.02 -11.45
#